data_AF-A0A7C7KV08-F1
#
_entry.id   AF-A0A7C7KV08-F1
#
_cell.length_a   1.000
_cell.length_b   1.000
_cell.length_c   1.000
_cell.angle_alpha   90.00
_cell.angle_beta   90.00
_cell.angle_gamma   90.00
#
_symmetry.space_group_name_H-M   'P 1'
#
loop_
_entity.id
_entity.type
_entity.pdbx_description
1 polymer ?
#
loop_
_entity_poly.entity_id
_entity_poly.type
_entity_poly.pdbx_seq_one_letter_code
_entity_poly.pdbx_strand_id
1 'polypeptide(L)'
;MPLLDLRQQKVQRTPDELLQHLKSFELDLKFSAGIWYFSPAPSRFHAPYGEPLDIPQRLEIAAKLADYGLKALEAHYPNEISDENLEVWKQFSHDTGIRILTVVPNLLYEADFEFGSLSSPLPDVRRKAI
;
A
#
# COMPACT_ATOMS: atom_id res chain seq x y z
N MET A 1 -38.80 3.77 -5.33
CA MET A 1 -38.20 3.15 -4.13
C MET A 1 -38.07 4.23 -3.07
N PRO A 2 -38.56 4.03 -1.83
CA PRO A 2 -38.25 4.95 -0.75
C PRO A 2 -36.74 4.91 -0.44
N LEU A 3 -36.18 6.06 -0.06
CA LEU A 3 -34.78 6.16 0.38
C LEU A 3 -34.59 5.36 1.67
N LEU A 4 -33.50 4.62 1.79
CA LEU A 4 -33.14 3.87 2.99
C LEU A 4 -32.84 4.84 4.13
N ASP A 5 -33.39 4.61 5.32
CA ASP A 5 -33.12 5.43 6.50
C ASP A 5 -31.74 5.11 7.08
N LEU A 6 -30.78 6.03 6.87
CA LEU A 6 -29.39 5.88 7.31
C LEU A 6 -29.11 6.54 8.66
N ARG A 7 -30.11 7.06 9.38
CA ARG A 7 -29.88 7.75 10.66
C ARG A 7 -29.22 6.87 11.73
N GLN A 8 -29.35 5.56 11.58
CA GLN A 8 -28.73 4.55 12.46
C GLN A 8 -27.20 4.44 12.26
N GLN A 9 -26.66 4.95 11.15
CA GLN A 9 -25.23 4.92 10.84
C GLN A 9 -24.41 5.95 11.63
N LYS A 10 -25.07 6.80 12.44
CA LYS A 10 -24.39 7.75 13.32
C LYS A 10 -24.82 7.51 14.77
N VAL A 11 -23.85 7.61 15.68
CA VAL A 11 -24.12 7.73 17.10
C VAL A 11 -24.46 9.19 17.38
N GLN A 12 -25.72 9.48 17.71
CA GLN A 12 -26.09 10.79 18.22
C GLN A 12 -25.56 10.92 19.65
N ARG A 13 -24.85 12.01 19.92
CA ARG A 13 -24.33 12.35 21.24
C ARG A 13 -24.98 13.66 21.67
N THR A 14 -25.35 13.75 22.94
CA THR A 14 -25.64 15.03 23.59
C THR A 14 -24.38 15.90 23.64
N PRO A 15 -24.50 17.22 23.92
CA PRO A 15 -23.32 18.08 24.07
C PRO A 15 -22.29 17.55 25.08
N ASP A 16 -22.74 17.00 26.22
CA ASP A 16 -21.85 16.45 27.25
C ASP A 16 -21.18 15.15 26.80
N GLU A 17 -21.93 14.25 26.14
CA GLU A 17 -21.39 13.01 25.56
C GLU A 17 -20.39 13.29 24.44
N LEU A 18 -20.63 14.32 23.63
CA LEU A 18 -19.71 14.76 22.58
C LEU A 18 -18.43 15.33 23.21
N LEU A 19 -18.55 16.15 24.25
CA LEU A 19 -17.40 16.71 24.97
C LEU A 19 -16.57 15.60 25.63
N GLN A 20 -17.22 14.60 26.24
CA GLN A 20 -16.53 13.43 26.79
C GLN A 20 -15.80 12.65 25.69
N HIS A 21 -16.48 12.39 24.57
CA HIS A 21 -15.88 11.70 23.43
C HIS A 21 -14.65 12.44 22.89
N LEU A 22 -14.72 13.76 22.71
CA LEU A 22 -13.58 14.57 22.24
C LEU A 22 -12.38 14.53 23.20
N LYS A 23 -12.62 14.33 24.50
CA LYS A 23 -11.57 14.26 25.53
C LYS A 23 -10.95 12.88 25.68
N SER A 24 -11.71 11.82 25.40
CA SER A 24 -11.28 10.43 25.67
C SER A 24 -11.05 9.60 24.43
N PHE A 25 -11.49 10.07 23.26
CA PHE A 25 -11.32 9.34 22.02
C PHE A 25 -9.88 9.43 21.55
N GLU A 26 -9.27 8.26 21.40
CA GLU A 26 -7.98 8.10 20.77
C GLU A 26 -8.18 7.24 19.52
N LEU A 27 -7.60 7.68 18.40
CA LEU A 27 -7.62 6.94 17.15
C LEU A 27 -6.25 6.30 16.95
N ASP A 28 -6.19 4.98 17.12
CA ASP A 28 -5.03 4.17 16.76
C ASP A 28 -4.96 4.02 15.23
N LEU A 29 -4.15 4.86 14.60
CA LEU A 29 -3.98 4.93 13.15
C LEU A 29 -3.13 3.74 12.65
N LYS A 30 -3.69 2.94 11.74
CA LYS A 30 -3.04 1.75 11.16
C LYS A 30 -3.01 1.84 9.64
N PHE A 31 -2.09 2.63 9.12
CA PHE A 31 -1.94 2.85 7.69
C PHE A 31 -1.16 1.72 7.01
N SER A 32 -1.48 1.50 5.74
CA SER A 32 -0.58 0.83 4.79
C SER A 32 -0.05 1.84 3.77
N ALA A 33 1.10 1.53 3.19
CA ALA A 33 1.65 2.27 2.07
C ALA A 33 2.31 1.31 1.07
N GLY A 34 2.21 1.62 -0.22
CA GLY A 34 3.05 0.98 -1.22
C GLY A 34 4.50 1.42 -1.09
N ILE A 35 5.45 0.49 -1.15
CA ILE A 35 6.88 0.80 -1.02
C ILE A 35 7.38 1.77 -2.12
N TRP A 36 6.72 1.77 -3.29
CA TRP A 36 6.95 2.73 -4.38
C TRP A 36 6.73 4.19 -3.96
N TYR A 37 5.94 4.45 -2.91
CA TYR A 37 5.69 5.80 -2.39
C TYR A 37 6.97 6.49 -1.89
N PHE A 38 7.95 5.71 -1.41
CA PHE A 38 9.17 6.25 -0.80
C PHE A 38 10.26 6.59 -1.82
N SER A 39 10.01 6.42 -3.12
CA SER A 39 10.96 6.81 -4.17
C SER A 39 10.38 7.86 -5.09
N PRO A 40 11.21 8.77 -5.65
CA PRO A 40 10.78 9.66 -6.71
C PRO A 40 10.16 8.88 -7.87
N ALA A 41 8.90 9.15 -8.19
CA ALA A 41 8.20 8.54 -9.31
C ALA A 41 8.35 9.39 -10.57
N PRO A 42 8.55 8.78 -11.75
CA PRO A 42 8.44 9.51 -13.01
C PRO A 42 7.00 9.92 -13.24
N SER A 43 6.79 11.00 -13.98
CA SER A 43 5.49 11.33 -14.55
C SER A 43 5.54 11.16 -16.06
N ARG A 44 4.36 11.07 -16.69
CA ARG A 44 4.25 11.07 -18.16
C ARG A 44 4.74 12.37 -18.82
N PHE A 45 5.05 13.41 -18.04
CA PHE A 45 5.44 14.73 -18.53
C PHE A 45 6.86 15.16 -18.15
N HIS A 46 7.42 14.59 -17.08
CA HIS A 46 8.69 15.03 -16.51
C HIS A 46 9.37 13.88 -15.77
N ALA A 47 10.71 13.89 -15.79
CA ALA A 47 11.56 12.98 -15.03
C ALA A 47 11.30 13.08 -13.51
N PRO A 48 11.64 12.05 -12.72
CA PRO A 48 11.55 12.14 -11.27
C PRO A 48 12.37 13.31 -10.73
N TYR A 49 11.87 13.93 -9.65
CA TYR A 49 12.64 14.92 -8.91
C TYR A 49 13.43 14.20 -7.81
N GLY A 50 14.70 13.90 -8.09
CA GLY A 50 15.62 13.23 -7.17
C GLY A 50 16.08 11.85 -7.65
N GLU A 51 17.04 11.27 -6.92
CA GLU A 51 17.61 9.97 -7.25
C GLU A 51 16.69 8.81 -6.83
N PRO A 52 16.65 7.72 -7.60
CA PRO A 52 15.91 6.53 -7.22
C PRO A 52 16.51 5.92 -5.95
N LEU A 53 15.65 5.44 -5.05
CA LEU A 53 16.10 4.68 -3.87
C LEU A 53 15.98 3.19 -4.12
N ASP A 54 16.94 2.43 -3.61
CA ASP A 54 16.86 0.98 -3.57
C ASP A 54 15.91 0.48 -2.46
N ILE A 55 15.64 -0.83 -2.42
CA ILE A 55 14.71 -1.42 -1.45
C ILE A 55 15.17 -1.21 0.01
N PRO A 56 16.44 -1.48 0.39
CA PRO A 56 16.92 -1.18 1.74
C PRO A 56 16.69 0.27 2.17
N GLN A 57 16.98 1.25 1.31
CA GLN A 57 16.77 2.67 1.62
C GLN A 57 15.29 3.01 1.83
N ARG A 58 14.39 2.45 1.01
CA ARG A 58 12.94 2.64 1.17
C ARG A 58 12.43 2.02 2.48
N LEU A 59 12.93 0.83 2.84
CA LEU A 59 12.58 0.15 4.08
C LEU A 59 13.08 0.92 5.32
N GLU A 60 14.25 1.56 5.24
CA GLU A 60 14.73 2.43 6.32
C GLU A 60 13.78 3.62 6.57
N ILE A 61 13.26 4.23 5.50
CA ILE A 61 12.25 5.30 5.59
C ILE A 61 10.97 4.75 6.23
N ALA A 62 10.48 3.60 5.77
CA ALA A 62 9.27 2.97 6.31
C ALA A 62 9.41 2.62 7.80
N ALA A 63 10.58 2.13 8.25
CA ALA A 63 10.85 1.82 9.65
C ALA A 63 10.69 3.06 10.55
N LYS A 64 11.16 4.23 10.11
CA LYS A 64 11.02 5.51 10.84
C LYS A 64 9.57 5.95 11.00
N LEU A 65 8.64 5.40 10.21
CA LEU A 65 7.21 5.72 10.25
C LEU A 65 6.39 4.72 11.10
N ALA A 66 7.01 3.69 11.68
CA ALA A 66 6.33 2.68 12.50
C ALA A 66 5.58 3.29 13.69
N ASP A 67 6.22 4.26 14.35
CA ASP A 67 5.69 5.01 15.51
C ASP A 67 4.63 6.05 15.10
N TYR A 68 4.58 6.40 13.81
CA TYR A 68 3.62 7.35 13.25
C TYR A 68 2.38 6.66 12.62
N GLY A 69 2.22 5.35 12.85
CA GLY A 69 1.02 4.61 12.46
C GLY A 69 1.16 3.79 11.17
N LEU A 70 2.34 3.74 10.54
CA LEU A 70 2.57 2.79 9.44
C LEU A 70 2.66 1.37 10.01
N LYS A 71 1.70 0.51 9.65
CA LYS A 71 1.63 -0.88 10.15
C LYS A 71 1.76 -1.92 9.04
N ALA A 72 1.69 -1.51 7.78
CA ALA A 72 1.72 -2.43 6.65
C ALA A 72 2.41 -1.82 5.43
N LEU A 73 3.04 -2.68 4.63
CA LEU A 73 3.59 -2.33 3.31
C LEU A 73 2.98 -3.18 2.20
N GLU A 74 2.90 -2.57 1.02
CA GLU A 74 2.46 -3.19 -0.22
C GLU A 74 3.64 -3.13 -1.21
N ALA A 75 3.86 -4.20 -1.97
CA ALA A 75 5.00 -4.27 -2.89
C ALA A 75 4.64 -5.02 -4.18
N HIS A 76 5.34 -4.72 -5.26
CA HIS A 76 5.18 -5.42 -6.53
C HIS A 76 6.18 -6.58 -6.67
N TYR A 77 5.71 -7.75 -7.11
CA TYR A 77 6.57 -8.82 -7.58
C TYR A 77 6.71 -8.78 -9.11
N PRO A 78 7.92 -8.97 -9.67
CA PRO A 78 9.19 -9.21 -8.98
C PRO A 78 10.00 -7.93 -8.69
N ASN A 79 9.50 -6.74 -9.06
CA ASN A 79 10.31 -5.52 -9.10
C ASN A 79 10.78 -5.01 -7.73
N GLU A 80 9.95 -5.17 -6.69
CA GLU A 80 10.19 -4.59 -5.36
C GLU A 80 10.37 -5.67 -4.30
N ILE A 81 9.58 -6.73 -4.40
CA ILE A 81 9.81 -7.99 -3.69
C ILE A 81 10.08 -9.08 -4.72
N SER A 82 11.16 -9.82 -4.52
CA SER A 82 11.60 -10.89 -5.41
C SER A 82 12.19 -12.03 -4.59
N ASP A 83 12.46 -13.15 -5.25
CA ASP A 83 13.14 -14.28 -4.61
C ASP A 83 14.56 -13.90 -4.14
N GLU A 84 15.18 -12.91 -4.78
CA GLU A 84 16.53 -12.44 -4.47
C GLU A 84 16.59 -11.57 -3.21
N ASN A 85 15.53 -10.79 -2.94
CA ASN A 85 15.51 -9.83 -1.83
C ASN A 85 14.53 -10.20 -0.71
N LEU A 86 13.87 -11.35 -0.80
CA LEU A 86 12.84 -11.81 0.14
C LEU A 86 13.31 -11.79 1.60
N GLU A 87 14.56 -12.16 1.87
CA GLU A 87 15.10 -12.21 3.24
C GLU A 87 15.19 -10.81 3.87
N VAL A 88 15.48 -9.76 3.09
CA VAL A 88 15.50 -8.38 3.57
C VAL A 88 14.10 -7.95 4.03
N TRP A 89 13.06 -8.32 3.28
CA TRP A 89 11.66 -8.04 3.64
C TRP A 89 11.23 -8.77 4.90
N LYS A 90 11.60 -10.05 5.05
CA LYS A 90 11.31 -10.84 6.25
C LYS A 90 11.97 -10.23 7.49
N GLN A 91 13.26 -9.88 7.37
CA GLN A 91 14.01 -9.26 8.45
C GLN A 91 13.41 -7.90 8.85
N PHE A 92 13.07 -7.06 7.86
CA PHE A 92 12.40 -5.78 8.11
C PHE A 92 11.07 -5.96 8.87
N SER A 93 10.22 -6.89 8.45
CA SER A 93 8.94 -7.14 9.13
C SER A 93 9.12 -7.66 10.55
N HIS A 94 10.13 -8.50 10.77
CA HIS A 94 10.49 -8.98 12.11
C HIS A 94 10.94 -7.83 13.01
N ASP A 95 11.83 -6.96 12.53
CA ASP A 95 12.47 -5.93 13.35
C ASP A 95 11.55 -4.74 13.66
N THR A 96 10.63 -4.42 12.75
CA THR A 96 9.77 -3.24 12.88
C THR A 96 8.34 -3.58 13.31
N GLY A 97 7.91 -4.84 13.17
CA GLY A 97 6.51 -5.24 13.30
C GLY A 97 5.61 -4.74 12.16
N ILE A 98 6.16 -4.07 11.13
CA ILE A 98 5.42 -3.68 9.93
C ILE A 98 5.27 -4.91 9.03
N ARG A 99 4.03 -5.32 8.79
CA ARG A 99 3.73 -6.52 7.97
C ARG A 99 3.72 -6.22 6.47
N ILE A 100 3.95 -7.25 5.67
CA ILE A 100 3.64 -7.20 4.23
C ILE A 100 2.16 -7.50 4.06
N LEU A 101 1.39 -6.53 3.58
CA LEU A 101 -0.07 -6.63 3.46
C LEU A 101 -0.48 -7.27 2.14
N THR A 102 0.13 -6.85 1.03
CA THR A 102 -0.15 -7.43 -0.28
C THR A 102 1.10 -7.44 -1.14
N VAL A 103 1.20 -8.47 -1.97
CA VAL A 103 2.20 -8.58 -3.04
C VAL A 103 1.44 -8.55 -4.35
N VAL A 104 1.65 -7.51 -5.14
CA VAL A 104 0.93 -7.27 -6.39
C VAL A 104 1.79 -7.74 -7.56
N PRO A 105 1.31 -8.63 -8.44
CA PRO A 105 2.07 -9.01 -9.62
C PRO A 105 2.14 -7.83 -10.60
N ASN A 106 3.32 -7.55 -11.14
CA ASN A 106 3.53 -6.47 -12.11
C ASN A 106 3.00 -6.84 -13.51
N LEU A 107 1.68 -6.74 -13.69
CA LEU A 107 0.96 -7.17 -14.90
C LEU A 107 0.52 -6.02 -15.81
N LEU A 108 1.14 -4.84 -15.69
CA LEU A 108 0.64 -3.59 -16.26
C LEU A 108 1.67 -2.81 -17.09
N TYR A 109 2.97 -3.09 -16.92
CA TYR A 109 4.04 -2.27 -17.50
C TYR A 109 4.77 -2.94 -18.67
N GLU A 110 5.00 -4.25 -18.58
CA GLU A 110 5.76 -5.00 -19.58
C GLU A 110 5.07 -5.03 -20.94
N ALA A 111 5.87 -5.08 -22.02
CA ALA A 111 5.38 -5.09 -23.39
C ALA A 111 4.42 -6.26 -23.69
N ASP A 112 4.60 -7.39 -22.99
CA ASP A 112 3.71 -8.55 -23.11
C ASP A 112 2.25 -8.24 -22.73
N PHE A 113 2.02 -7.19 -21.91
CA PHE A 113 0.72 -6.83 -21.37
C PHE A 113 0.13 -5.55 -22.01
N GLU A 114 0.70 -5.06 -23.11
CA GLU A 114 0.23 -3.86 -23.84
C GLU A 114 -1.28 -3.91 -24.14
N PHE A 115 -1.80 -5.08 -24.51
CA PHE A 115 -3.22 -5.29 -24.85
C PHE A 115 -3.99 -6.07 -23.77
N GLY A 116 -3.51 -6.03 -22.53
CA GLY A 116 -4.12 -6.68 -21.37
C GLY A 116 -3.36 -7.92 -20.89
N SER A 117 -3.56 -8.27 -19.60
CA SER A 117 -2.92 -9.40 -18.93
C SER A 117 -3.90 -10.55 -18.71
N LEU A 118 -4.56 -10.61 -17.54
CA LEU A 118 -5.49 -11.68 -17.18
C LEU A 118 -6.72 -11.76 -18.09
N SER A 119 -7.11 -10.64 -18.70
CA SER A 119 -8.23 -10.54 -19.65
C SER A 119 -7.80 -10.53 -21.13
N SER A 120 -6.50 -10.74 -21.41
CA SER A 120 -6.00 -10.74 -22.79
C SER A 120 -6.74 -11.77 -23.66
N PRO A 121 -7.10 -11.47 -24.91
CA PRO A 121 -7.66 -12.47 -25.82
C PRO A 121 -6.64 -13.58 -26.14
N LEU A 122 -5.34 -13.29 -26.03
CA LEU A 122 -4.25 -14.22 -26.34
C LEU A 122 -4.03 -15.22 -25.20
N PRO A 123 -4.16 -16.54 -25.43
CA PRO A 123 -3.99 -17.55 -24.38
C PRO A 123 -2.60 -17.56 -23.74
N ASP A 124 -1.54 -17.33 -24.50
CA ASP A 124 -0.17 -17.30 -23.99
C ASP A 124 0.09 -16.12 -23.04
N VAL A 125 -0.49 -14.95 -23.33
CA VAL A 125 -0.39 -13.76 -22.46
C VAL A 125 -1.10 -14.00 -21.13
N ARG A 126 -2.30 -14.59 -21.16
CA ARG A 126 -3.01 -14.97 -19.92
C ARG A 126 -2.22 -16.00 -19.12
N ARG A 127 -1.64 -17.02 -19.78
CA ARG A 127 -0.79 -18.01 -19.12
C ARG A 127 0.43 -17.40 -18.45
N LYS A 128 1.05 -16.40 -19.08
CA LYS A 128 2.19 -15.67 -18.51
C LYS A 128 1.81 -14.85 -17.28
N ALA A 129 0.57 -14.36 -17.21
CA ALA A 129 0.07 -13.57 -16.09
C ALA A 129 -0.37 -14.40 -14.87
N ILE A 130 -0.53 -15.73 -15.02
CA ILE A 130 -0.93 -16.69 -13.97
C ILE A 130 0.32 -17.31 -13.36
#